data_AF-A0A2E9SKL4-F1
#
_entry.id   AF-A0A2E9SKL4-F1
#
_cell.length_a   1.000
_cell.length_b   1.000
_cell.length_c   1.000
_cell.angle_alpha   90.00
_cell.angle_beta   90.00
_cell.angle_gamma   90.00
#
_symmetry.space_group_name_H-M   'P 1'
#
loop_
_entity.id
_entity.type
_entity.pdbx_description
1 polymer ?
#
loop_
_entity_poly.entity_id
_entity_poly.type
_entity_poly.pdbx_seq_one_letter_code
_entity_poly.pdbx_strand_id
1 'polypeptide(L)'
;MEPPTNPGRFSGPVHAVSVCSEAAPAIARALSEESGWQIKRVSLKARNPNAMPDTVERRVLEDFDARRAVGESPETLAYSAEVDGEYRFMKAQPTEGLCLACHGSEVAPDVEAALAKYYPNDQARGYQLGDIRGAFSLRYPVK
;
A
#
# COMPACT_ATOMS: atom_id res chain seq x y z
N MET A 1 11.66 10.81 40.40
CA MET A 1 11.24 9.45 39.98
C MET A 1 10.96 9.53 38.49
N GLU A 2 11.93 9.12 37.67
CA GLU A 2 11.68 8.92 36.23
C GLU A 2 10.75 7.72 36.05
N PRO A 3 9.84 7.75 35.06
CA PRO A 3 8.98 6.61 34.78
C PRO A 3 9.84 5.43 34.27
N PRO A 4 9.49 4.19 34.62
CA PRO A 4 10.26 3.03 34.21
C PRO A 4 10.21 2.84 32.69
N THR A 5 11.37 2.80 32.05
CA THR A 5 11.51 2.38 30.65
C THR A 5 11.26 0.87 30.56
N ASN A 6 10.15 0.47 29.97
CA ASN A 6 9.79 -0.93 29.75
C ASN A 6 10.49 -1.47 28.48
N PRO A 7 11.45 -2.42 28.58
CA PRO A 7 12.24 -2.90 27.45
C PRO A 7 11.50 -4.02 26.67
N GLY A 8 10.29 -3.75 26.19
CA GLY A 8 9.44 -4.82 25.64
C GLY A 8 8.24 -4.44 24.77
N ARG A 9 8.20 -3.22 24.19
CA ARG A 9 7.26 -2.92 23.10
C ARG A 9 8.06 -2.66 21.83
N PHE A 10 7.96 -3.57 20.87
CA PHE A 10 8.35 -3.30 19.49
C PHE A 10 7.36 -2.29 18.89
N SER A 11 7.41 -1.05 19.34
CA SER A 11 6.64 0.08 18.79
C SER A 11 7.55 0.84 17.84
N GLY A 12 7.09 1.08 16.62
CA GLY A 12 7.80 1.90 15.65
C GLY A 12 7.94 1.26 14.27
N PRO A 13 8.58 1.97 13.33
CA PRO A 13 8.61 1.59 11.91
C PRO A 13 9.22 0.20 11.66
N VAL A 14 10.22 -0.23 12.44
CA VAL A 14 10.82 -1.57 12.33
C VAL A 14 9.81 -2.70 12.54
N HIS A 15 8.96 -2.60 13.57
CA HIS A 15 7.90 -3.59 13.79
C HIS A 15 6.81 -3.48 12.72
N ALA A 16 6.48 -2.26 12.31
CA ALA A 16 5.51 -2.04 11.24
C ALA A 16 5.94 -2.73 9.94
N VAL A 17 7.24 -2.82 9.64
CA VAL A 17 7.77 -3.55 8.47
C VAL A 17 7.37 -5.03 8.50
N SER A 18 7.56 -5.73 9.63
CA SER A 18 7.20 -7.15 9.75
C SER A 18 5.69 -7.37 9.75
N VAL A 19 4.94 -6.49 10.42
CA VAL A 19 3.46 -6.53 10.38
C VAL A 19 2.96 -6.31 8.95
N CYS A 20 3.54 -5.36 8.21
CA CYS A 20 3.15 -5.12 6.82
C CYS A 20 3.44 -6.32 5.91
N SER A 21 4.49 -7.11 6.17
CA SER A 21 4.85 -8.26 5.32
C SER A 21 3.90 -9.44 5.53
N GLU A 22 3.43 -9.62 6.75
CA GLU A 22 2.69 -10.83 7.14
C GLU A 22 1.20 -10.57 7.31
N ALA A 23 0.83 -9.58 8.13
CA ALA A 23 -0.56 -9.35 8.51
C ALA A 23 -1.39 -8.79 7.35
N ALA A 24 -0.82 -7.88 6.55
CA ALA A 24 -1.62 -7.22 5.53
C ALA A 24 -2.09 -8.15 4.38
N PRO A 25 -1.25 -9.06 3.83
CA PRO A 25 -1.74 -10.09 2.92
C PRO A 25 -2.77 -11.02 3.57
N ALA A 26 -2.60 -11.35 4.85
CA ALA A 26 -3.54 -12.22 5.57
C ALA A 26 -4.91 -11.55 5.77
N ILE A 27 -4.95 -10.25 6.13
CA ILE A 27 -6.17 -9.46 6.24
C ILE A 27 -6.89 -9.37 4.89
N ALA A 28 -6.16 -9.08 3.81
CA ALA A 28 -6.74 -9.00 2.47
C ALA A 28 -7.37 -10.33 2.04
N ARG A 29 -6.71 -11.46 2.34
CA ARG A 29 -7.24 -12.80 2.10
C ARG A 29 -8.52 -13.06 2.91
N ALA A 30 -8.50 -12.81 4.22
CA ALA A 30 -9.66 -13.03 5.09
C ALA A 30 -10.87 -12.21 4.63
N LEU A 31 -10.68 -10.92 4.34
CA LEU A 31 -11.76 -10.06 3.82
C LEU A 31 -12.28 -10.54 2.46
N SER A 32 -11.42 -11.12 1.62
CA SER A 32 -11.84 -11.67 0.34
C SER A 32 -12.70 -12.93 0.51
N GLU A 33 -12.29 -13.82 1.41
CA GLU A 33 -13.03 -15.05 1.75
C GLU A 33 -14.41 -14.73 2.37
N GLU A 34 -14.48 -13.74 3.26
CA GLU A 34 -15.71 -13.35 3.96
C GLU A 34 -16.72 -12.63 3.06
N SER A 35 -16.25 -11.78 2.16
CA SER A 35 -17.11 -10.90 1.35
C SER A 35 -17.47 -11.46 -0.03
N GLY A 36 -16.68 -12.42 -0.52
CA GLY A 36 -16.75 -12.89 -1.92
C GLY A 36 -16.12 -11.92 -2.93
N TRP A 37 -15.58 -10.79 -2.49
CA TRP A 37 -14.77 -9.90 -3.33
C TRP A 37 -13.34 -10.38 -3.39
N GLN A 38 -12.65 -10.12 -4.49
CA GLN A 38 -11.18 -10.17 -4.52
C GLN A 38 -10.66 -8.82 -4.04
N ILE A 39 -9.95 -8.79 -2.92
CA ILE A 39 -9.45 -7.57 -2.29
C ILE A 39 -7.92 -7.65 -2.20
N LYS A 40 -7.22 -6.68 -2.77
CA LYS A 40 -5.77 -6.54 -2.60
C LYS A 40 -5.32 -5.09 -2.62
N ARG A 41 -4.06 -4.86 -2.20
CA ARG A 41 -3.37 -3.58 -2.45
C ARG A 41 -2.48 -3.74 -3.67
N VAL A 42 -2.39 -2.71 -4.50
CA VAL A 42 -1.54 -2.68 -5.70
C VAL A 42 -0.71 -1.40 -5.76
N SER A 43 0.45 -1.45 -6.41
CA SER A 43 1.32 -0.28 -6.58
C SER A 43 2.18 -0.40 -7.83
N LEU A 44 2.45 0.72 -8.50
CA LEU A 44 3.45 0.82 -9.56
C LEU A 44 4.89 0.56 -9.06
N LYS A 45 5.14 0.78 -7.76
CA LYS A 45 6.39 0.49 -7.05
C LYS A 45 6.10 -0.49 -5.92
N ALA A 46 5.90 -1.75 -6.28
CA ALA A 46 5.49 -2.77 -5.33
C ALA A 46 6.64 -3.13 -4.37
N ARG A 47 6.32 -3.21 -3.07
CA ARG A 47 7.23 -3.76 -2.04
C ARG A 47 7.09 -5.27 -1.92
N ASN A 48 5.84 -5.74 -1.98
CA ASN A 48 5.48 -7.15 -1.97
C ASN A 48 5.10 -7.56 -3.40
N PRO A 49 5.63 -8.67 -3.95
CA PRO A 49 5.26 -9.18 -5.27
C PRO A 49 3.75 -9.39 -5.46
N ASN A 50 3.01 -9.71 -4.40
CA ASN A 50 1.55 -9.87 -4.45
C ASN A 50 0.79 -8.55 -4.67
N ALA A 51 1.49 -7.41 -4.56
CA ALA A 51 0.94 -6.09 -4.82
C ALA A 51 1.24 -5.57 -6.23
N MET A 52 1.66 -6.45 -7.14
CA MET A 52 1.81 -6.10 -8.55
C MET A 52 0.44 -5.85 -9.19
N PRO A 53 0.27 -4.74 -9.93
CA PRO A 53 -0.97 -4.45 -10.64
C PRO A 53 -1.08 -5.29 -11.91
N ASP A 54 -2.32 -5.69 -12.25
CA ASP A 54 -2.68 -6.13 -13.59
C ASP A 54 -2.74 -4.94 -14.57
N THR A 55 -3.09 -5.20 -15.83
CA THR A 55 -3.14 -4.17 -16.87
C THR A 55 -4.17 -3.06 -16.58
N VAL A 56 -5.33 -3.40 -16.00
CA VAL A 56 -6.36 -2.42 -15.65
C VAL A 56 -5.90 -1.60 -14.46
N GLU A 57 -5.41 -2.28 -13.42
CA GLU A 57 -4.93 -1.65 -12.19
C GLU A 57 -3.77 -0.70 -12.45
N ARG A 58 -2.86 -1.08 -13.35
CA ARG A 58 -1.73 -0.23 -13.77
C ARG A 58 -2.22 1.05 -14.43
N ARG A 59 -3.12 0.94 -15.40
CA ARG A 59 -3.68 2.11 -16.10
C ARG A 59 -4.38 3.06 -15.12
N VAL A 60 -5.14 2.52 -14.16
CA VAL A 60 -5.82 3.33 -13.15
C VAL A 60 -4.83 4.03 -12.22
N LEU A 61 -3.76 3.36 -11.80
CA LEU A 61 -2.71 3.97 -10.99
C LEU A 61 -1.99 5.10 -11.75
N GLU A 62 -1.69 4.90 -13.03
CA GLU A 62 -1.09 5.91 -13.90
C GLU A 62 -2.02 7.13 -14.11
N ASP A 63 -3.34 6.89 -14.25
CA ASP A 63 -4.35 7.96 -14.28
C ASP A 63 -4.40 8.74 -12.96
N PHE A 64 -4.36 8.04 -11.82
CA PHE A 64 -4.32 8.68 -10.51
C PHE A 64 -3.08 9.58 -10.34
N ASP A 65 -1.90 9.11 -10.76
CA ASP A 65 -0.68 9.92 -10.75
C ASP A 65 -0.80 11.16 -11.65
N ALA A 66 -1.36 11.01 -12.86
CA ALA A 66 -1.56 12.11 -13.79
C ALA A 66 -2.54 13.17 -13.27
N ARG A 67 -3.67 12.72 -12.69
CA ARG A 67 -4.70 13.61 -12.11
C ARG A 67 -4.19 14.35 -10.88
N ARG A 68 -3.46 13.65 -10.01
CA ARG A 68 -2.74 14.30 -8.91
C ARG A 68 -1.78 15.38 -9.43
N ALA A 69 -1.00 15.08 -10.47
CA ALA A 69 0.01 16.01 -10.99
C ALA A 69 -0.60 17.32 -11.52
N VAL A 70 -1.87 17.33 -11.94
CA VAL A 70 -2.61 18.53 -12.34
C VAL A 70 -3.41 19.17 -11.20
N GLY A 71 -3.21 18.73 -9.96
CA GLY A 71 -3.75 19.37 -8.75
C GLY A 71 -5.05 18.77 -8.22
N GLU A 72 -5.51 17.63 -8.75
CA GLU A 72 -6.64 16.93 -8.12
C GLU A 72 -6.23 16.35 -6.77
N SER A 73 -7.12 16.44 -5.78
CA SER A 73 -6.88 15.90 -4.44
C SER A 73 -6.70 14.38 -4.50
N PRO A 74 -5.56 13.82 -4.04
CA PRO A 74 -5.34 12.38 -4.01
C PRO A 74 -6.41 11.60 -3.24
N GLU A 75 -6.99 12.21 -2.20
CA GLU A 75 -8.01 11.61 -1.36
C GLU A 75 -9.34 11.40 -2.08
N THR A 76 -9.60 12.10 -3.18
CA THR A 76 -10.84 11.94 -3.96
C THR A 76 -10.69 10.91 -5.07
N LEU A 77 -9.47 10.52 -5.43
CA LEU A 77 -9.20 9.62 -6.55
C LEU A 77 -9.78 8.23 -6.28
N ALA A 78 -10.70 7.84 -7.16
CA ALA A 78 -11.33 6.54 -7.19
C ALA A 78 -11.69 6.18 -8.64
N TYR A 79 -11.81 4.89 -8.90
CA TYR A 79 -12.21 4.32 -10.17
C TYR A 79 -13.25 3.23 -9.93
N SER A 80 -14.26 3.17 -10.80
CA SER A 80 -15.17 2.03 -10.88
C SER A 80 -15.58 1.76 -12.32
N ALA A 81 -15.64 0.48 -12.70
CA ALA A 81 -16.16 0.06 -13.99
C ALA A 81 -16.49 -1.43 -13.98
N GLU A 82 -17.32 -1.86 -14.92
CA GLU A 82 -17.39 -3.27 -15.31
C GLU A 82 -16.33 -3.56 -16.38
N VAL A 83 -15.52 -4.60 -16.15
CA VAL A 83 -14.46 -5.04 -17.06
C VAL A 83 -14.49 -6.57 -17.11
N ASP A 84 -14.68 -7.13 -18.30
CA ASP A 84 -14.65 -8.58 -18.54
C ASP A 84 -15.58 -9.39 -17.61
N GLY A 85 -16.79 -8.88 -17.37
CA GLY A 85 -17.77 -9.53 -16.48
C GLY A 85 -17.45 -9.38 -15.00
N GLU A 86 -16.55 -8.49 -14.60
CA GLU A 86 -16.28 -8.14 -13.20
C GLU A 86 -16.56 -6.67 -12.95
N TYR A 87 -17.26 -6.37 -11.86
CA TYR A 87 -17.28 -5.04 -11.31
C TYR A 87 -15.95 -4.81 -10.59
N ARG A 88 -15.25 -3.76 -11.00
CA ARG A 88 -13.94 -3.38 -10.44
C ARG A 88 -14.06 -2.02 -9.78
N PHE A 89 -13.48 -1.89 -8.60
CA PHE A 89 -13.35 -0.65 -7.88
C PHE A 89 -11.90 -0.48 -7.42
N MET A 90 -11.37 0.73 -7.54
CA MET A 90 -10.07 1.10 -6.99
C MET A 90 -10.14 2.41 -6.24
N LYS A 91 -9.49 2.46 -5.07
CA LYS A 91 -9.34 3.68 -4.28
C LYS A 91 -7.86 3.98 -4.11
N ALA A 92 -7.44 5.18 -4.48
CA ALA A 92 -6.06 5.62 -4.30
C ALA A 92 -5.68 5.58 -2.81
N GLN A 93 -4.42 5.25 -2.54
CA GLN A 93 -3.81 5.30 -1.21
C GLN A 93 -2.67 6.32 -1.27
N PRO A 94 -2.92 7.61 -0.95
CA PRO A 94 -1.87 8.60 -0.86
C PRO A 94 -0.94 8.36 0.34
N THR A 95 0.27 8.89 0.28
CA THR A 95 1.21 8.89 1.39
C THR A 95 0.90 10.02 2.38
N GLU A 96 0.90 9.67 3.66
CA GLU A 96 0.90 10.60 4.79
C GLU A 96 2.28 10.64 5.46
N GLY A 97 2.46 11.50 6.47
CA GLY A 97 3.73 11.65 7.18
C GLY A 97 4.29 10.33 7.73
N LEU A 98 3.45 9.49 8.34
CA LEU A 98 3.87 8.19 8.85
C LEU A 98 4.35 7.24 7.74
N CYS A 99 3.77 7.32 6.54
CA CYS A 99 4.16 6.48 5.41
C CYS A 99 5.63 6.70 5.04
N LEU A 100 6.10 7.95 5.16
CA LEU A 100 7.44 8.35 4.74
C LEU A 100 8.54 7.76 5.63
N ALA A 101 8.22 7.30 6.84
CA ALA A 101 9.19 6.61 7.70
C ALA A 101 9.81 5.35 7.06
N CYS A 102 9.10 4.72 6.11
CA CYS A 102 9.58 3.55 5.38
C CYS A 102 9.55 3.73 3.85
N HIS A 103 8.81 4.70 3.35
CA HIS A 103 8.58 4.92 1.91
C HIS A 103 9.23 6.21 1.38
N GLY A 104 9.76 7.06 2.27
CA GLY A 104 10.42 8.31 1.90
C GLY A 104 11.75 8.11 1.17
N SER A 105 12.40 9.22 0.83
CA SER A 105 13.78 9.25 0.31
C SER A 105 14.82 9.02 1.40
N GLU A 106 14.49 9.36 2.64
CA GLU A 106 15.35 9.19 3.82
C GLU A 106 14.67 8.23 4.79
N VAL A 107 15.35 7.14 5.12
CA VAL A 107 14.85 6.07 5.98
C VAL A 107 15.93 5.74 7.01
N ALA A 108 15.54 5.57 8.26
CA ALA A 108 16.48 5.30 9.35
C ALA A 108 17.22 3.95 9.13
N PRO A 109 18.50 3.82 9.52
CA PRO A 109 19.31 2.62 9.24
C PRO A 109 18.72 1.31 9.78
N ASP A 110 18.05 1.34 10.92
CA ASP A 110 17.37 0.20 11.52
C ASP A 110 16.15 -0.26 10.71
N VAL A 111 15.39 0.71 10.17
CA VAL A 111 14.28 0.46 9.24
C VAL A 111 14.80 -0.07 7.91
N GLU A 112 15.91 0.45 7.40
CA GLU A 112 16.56 -0.09 6.20
C GLU A 112 16.97 -1.55 6.37
N ALA A 113 17.60 -1.89 7.50
CA ALA A 113 17.98 -3.27 7.80
C ALA A 113 16.75 -4.20 7.86
N ALA A 114 15.65 -3.74 8.46
CA ALA A 114 14.39 -4.49 8.46
C ALA A 114 13.83 -4.65 7.04
N LEU A 115 13.82 -3.58 6.24
CA LEU A 115 13.31 -3.63 4.87
C LEU A 115 14.13 -4.57 3.99
N ALA A 116 15.46 -4.55 4.07
CA ALA A 116 16.32 -5.48 3.34
C ALA A 116 16.07 -6.95 3.73
N LYS A 117 15.78 -7.21 5.02
CA LYS A 117 15.47 -8.56 5.51
C LYS A 117 14.13 -9.08 5.01
N TYR A 118 13.07 -8.27 5.08
CA TYR A 118 11.71 -8.70 4.75
C TYR A 118 11.36 -8.52 3.26
N TYR A 119 12.04 -7.61 2.57
CA TYR A 119 11.75 -7.21 1.19
C TYR A 119 13.04 -6.98 0.39
N PRO A 120 13.79 -8.04 0.03
CA PRO A 120 15.06 -7.91 -0.69
C PRO A 120 14.93 -7.25 -2.07
N ASN A 121 13.73 -7.24 -2.65
CA ASN A 121 13.43 -6.65 -3.95
C ASN A 121 12.53 -5.40 -3.83
N ASP A 122 12.59 -4.70 -2.70
CA ASP A 122 11.71 -3.55 -2.43
C ASP A 122 11.91 -2.40 -3.44
N GLN A 123 10.82 -1.96 -4.06
CA GLN A 123 10.81 -0.80 -4.96
C GLN A 123 10.10 0.43 -4.34
N ALA A 124 9.45 0.28 -3.19
CA ALA A 124 8.55 1.29 -2.65
C ALA A 124 9.28 2.40 -1.86
N ARG A 125 10.18 3.13 -2.52
CA ARG A 125 11.07 4.14 -1.92
C ARG A 125 10.95 5.51 -2.58
N GLY A 126 11.42 6.57 -1.93
CA GLY A 126 11.52 7.90 -2.54
C GLY A 126 10.17 8.60 -2.76
N TYR A 127 9.14 8.22 -2.01
CA TYR A 127 7.87 8.93 -2.01
C TYR A 127 7.96 10.24 -1.23
N GLN A 128 7.15 11.21 -1.61
CA GLN A 128 6.91 12.47 -0.93
C GLN A 128 5.50 12.49 -0.35
N LEU A 129 5.17 13.50 0.46
CA LEU A 129 3.84 13.65 1.05
C LEU A 129 2.77 13.83 -0.05
N GLY A 130 1.69 13.05 0.04
CA GLY A 130 0.57 13.07 -0.90
C GLY A 130 0.82 12.34 -2.22
N ASP A 131 1.99 11.74 -2.46
CA ASP A 131 2.22 10.85 -3.61
C ASP A 131 1.28 9.63 -3.54
N ILE A 132 0.92 9.06 -4.70
CA ILE A 132 0.13 7.84 -4.74
C ILE A 132 1.03 6.65 -4.39
N ARG A 133 0.92 6.15 -3.15
CA ARG A 133 1.65 4.94 -2.73
C ARG A 133 1.18 3.71 -3.48
N GLY A 134 -0.08 3.70 -3.89
CA GLY A 134 -0.75 2.58 -4.53
C GLY A 134 -2.26 2.77 -4.47
N ALA A 135 -3.00 1.68 -4.52
CA ALA A 135 -4.45 1.67 -4.38
C ALA A 135 -4.94 0.38 -3.70
N PHE A 136 -6.10 0.46 -3.07
CA PHE A 136 -6.92 -0.71 -2.80
C PHE A 136 -7.65 -1.08 -4.09
N SER A 137 -7.56 -2.35 -4.49
CA SER A 137 -8.22 -2.91 -5.67
C SER A 137 -9.21 -3.98 -5.22
N LEU A 138 -10.45 -3.81 -5.65
CA LEU A 138 -11.60 -4.65 -5.34
C LEU A 138 -12.21 -5.14 -6.65
N ARG A 139 -12.45 -6.44 -6.77
CA ARG A 139 -13.12 -7.05 -7.93
C ARG A 139 -14.23 -7.98 -7.47
N TYR A 140 -15.36 -7.93 -8.14
CA TYR A 140 -16.50 -8.81 -7.89
C TYR A 140 -17.05 -9.34 -9.22
N PRO A 141 -17.28 -10.65 -9.38
CA PRO A 141 -17.91 -11.19 -10.58
C PRO A 141 -19.34 -10.64 -10.73
N VAL A 142 -19.63 -10.02 -11.87
CA VAL A 142 -21.02 -9.68 -12.24
C VAL A 142 -21.64 -10.95 -12.83
N LYS A 143 -22.79 -11.34 -12.29
CA LYS A 143 -23.56 -12.49 -12.79
C LYS A 143 -24.36 -12.15 -14.03
#